data_AF-A0A7R9VKT2-F1
#
_entry.id   AF-A0A7R9VKT2-F1
#
_cell.length_a   1.000
_cell.length_b   1.000
_cell.length_c   1.000
_cell.angle_alpha   90.00
_cell.angle_beta   90.00
_cell.angle_gamma   90.00
#
_symmetry.space_group_name_H-M   'P 1'
#
loop_
_entity.id
_entity.type
_entity.pdbx_description
1 polymer ?
#
loop_
_entity_poly.entity_id
_entity_poly.type
_entity_poly.pdbx_seq_one_letter_code
_entity_poly.pdbx_strand_id
1 'polypeptide(L)'
;MGALGRFGEKVKQAFGCGIAGEKDWKPSSNKRNNAMLKECKKFAHCLRALKNEVLAWGNVAEGGLGTMKTMLESSLPRAYHETAMGVEPLSTTEEIVGQGVRCDQLPATVDDMKEQLSMQVLEPVEQWLSGYRIIKDRNKKCERVRLDLDAQTREATVLTEKYNKQVAKDDQADAVESLKFKMQIAEDKKQRLSERYNEMENEIYHALLIQVLDSTALREHIAGAIFIMQTTFNKAYLSFNLNQPVEPPLMPAGFDTSNRLVQSTLLENSKTLRMSMARASLGGVEGGGMMGGPGSVGGGSMGGASMAHGGAQPAYGGKPVGGGLGKIGDDDDDGENPFAKPSGGGGAAAKPGAEANPFAGPAKSTSPDVAKKPEAGAAKKPGGGAGLPAPPAWYTEAREKARAPNETDDDSDDGGNPFASSAAKYASNPSSRPGTWRGQRPSMGAFKA
;
A
#
# COMPACT_ATOMS: atom_id res chain seq x y z
N MET A 1 -7.17 -31.81 -21.08
CA MET A 1 -7.65 -30.93 -22.18
C MET A 1 -6.54 -29.92 -22.50
N GLY A 2 -6.30 -29.62 -23.77
CA GLY A 2 -5.29 -28.63 -24.18
C GLY A 2 -5.73 -27.18 -23.92
N ALA A 3 -4.82 -26.21 -24.05
CA ALA A 3 -5.12 -24.78 -23.84
C ALA A 3 -6.27 -24.27 -24.73
N LEU A 4 -6.33 -24.71 -25.99
CA LEU A 4 -7.42 -24.38 -26.94
C LEU A 4 -8.79 -24.87 -26.47
N GLY A 5 -8.86 -26.06 -25.86
CA GLY A 5 -10.11 -26.59 -25.33
C GLY A 5 -10.65 -25.73 -24.18
N ARG A 6 -9.76 -25.27 -23.29
CA ARG A 6 -10.12 -24.36 -22.19
C ARG A 6 -10.57 -22.99 -22.69
N PHE A 7 -9.92 -22.45 -23.72
CA PHE A 7 -10.35 -21.20 -24.33
C PHE A 7 -11.74 -21.33 -24.96
N GLY A 8 -11.98 -22.39 -25.74
CA GLY A 8 -13.29 -22.67 -26.32
C GLY A 8 -14.39 -22.84 -25.27
N GLU A 9 -14.07 -23.47 -24.13
CA GLU A 9 -15.00 -23.60 -23.00
C GLU A 9 -15.33 -22.23 -22.38
N LYS A 10 -14.32 -21.39 -22.14
CA LYS A 10 -14.51 -20.03 -21.63
C LYS A 10 -15.41 -19.19 -22.55
N VAL A 11 -15.17 -19.26 -23.86
CA VAL A 11 -15.99 -18.59 -24.89
C VAL A 11 -17.43 -19.09 -24.84
N LYS A 12 -17.65 -20.41 -24.83
CA LYS A 12 -19.00 -20.99 -24.74
C LYS A 12 -19.76 -20.53 -23.49
N GLN A 13 -19.07 -20.44 -22.35
CA GLN A 13 -19.65 -19.93 -21.10
C GLN A 13 -20.01 -18.45 -21.20
N ALA A 14 -19.14 -17.62 -21.78
CA ALA A 14 -19.38 -16.19 -21.95
C ALA A 14 -20.57 -15.88 -22.87
N PHE A 15 -20.71 -16.61 -23.98
CA PHE A 15 -21.79 -16.39 -24.94
C PHE A 15 -23.15 -16.96 -24.51
N GLY A 16 -23.25 -17.60 -23.34
CA GLY A 16 -24.48 -18.28 -22.93
C GLY A 16 -24.90 -19.39 -23.90
N CYS A 17 -23.99 -19.83 -24.78
CA CYS A 17 -24.19 -20.95 -25.69
C CYS A 17 -24.13 -22.25 -24.89
N GLY A 18 -25.16 -22.47 -24.06
CA GLY A 18 -25.51 -23.79 -23.58
C GLY A 18 -25.73 -24.70 -24.78
N ILE A 19 -25.38 -25.97 -24.66
CA ILE A 19 -25.76 -26.98 -25.64
C ILE A 19 -27.29 -26.91 -25.72
N ALA A 20 -27.84 -26.73 -26.92
CA ALA A 20 -29.28 -26.65 -27.14
C ALA A 20 -29.94 -27.92 -26.56
N GLY A 21 -30.54 -27.79 -25.37
CA GLY A 21 -31.12 -28.91 -24.62
C GLY A 21 -30.82 -28.90 -23.11
N GLU A 22 -29.71 -28.31 -22.67
CA GLU A 22 -29.30 -28.31 -21.25
C GLU A 22 -29.90 -27.13 -20.47
N LYS A 23 -31.21 -27.16 -20.18
CA LYS A 23 -31.85 -26.11 -19.34
C LYS A 23 -31.35 -26.10 -17.89
N ASP A 24 -30.78 -27.20 -17.42
CA ASP A 24 -30.39 -27.40 -16.02
C ASP A 24 -28.87 -27.28 -15.77
N TRP A 25 -28.06 -27.12 -16.81
CA TRP A 25 -26.61 -27.03 -16.63
C TRP A 25 -26.21 -25.67 -16.06
N LYS A 26 -25.43 -25.68 -14.96
CA LYS A 26 -24.88 -24.49 -14.32
C LYS A 26 -23.36 -24.60 -14.26
N PRO A 27 -22.61 -23.57 -14.71
CA PRO A 27 -21.16 -23.54 -14.55
C PRO A 27 -20.77 -23.63 -13.08
N SER A 28 -19.66 -24.32 -12.80
CA SER A 28 -19.06 -24.32 -11.47
C SER A 28 -18.63 -22.89 -11.12
N SER A 29 -18.97 -22.41 -9.92
CA SER A 29 -18.72 -21.02 -9.51
C SER A 29 -17.47 -20.91 -8.64
N ASN A 30 -16.57 -19.98 -8.99
CA ASN A 30 -15.47 -19.51 -8.14
C ASN A 30 -15.63 -18.01 -7.80
N LYS A 31 -16.88 -17.52 -7.82
CA LYS A 31 -17.18 -16.09 -7.66
C LYS A 31 -16.69 -15.52 -6.32
N ARG A 32 -16.74 -16.31 -5.25
CA ARG A 32 -16.31 -15.93 -3.90
C ARG A 32 -14.83 -15.54 -3.87
N ASN A 33 -13.93 -16.44 -4.30
CA ASN A 33 -12.50 -16.17 -4.29
C ASN A 33 -12.12 -15.03 -5.24
N ASN A 34 -12.80 -14.93 -6.39
CA ASN A 34 -12.57 -13.82 -7.33
C ASN A 34 -13.00 -12.46 -6.75
N ALA A 35 -14.08 -12.39 -5.98
CA ALA A 35 -14.50 -11.18 -5.27
C ALA A 35 -13.46 -10.77 -4.21
N MET A 36 -13.03 -11.71 -3.37
CA MET A 36 -11.99 -11.48 -2.37
C MET A 36 -10.66 -11.02 -3.02
N LEU A 37 -10.25 -11.66 -4.13
CA LEU A 37 -9.06 -11.24 -4.88
C LEU A 37 -9.18 -9.84 -5.47
N LYS A 38 -10.38 -9.42 -5.92
CA LYS A 38 -10.63 -8.07 -6.41
C LYS A 38 -10.42 -7.04 -5.29
N GLU A 39 -10.87 -7.33 -4.07
CA GLU A 39 -10.63 -6.49 -2.90
C GLU A 39 -9.15 -6.48 -2.50
N CYS A 40 -8.51 -7.65 -2.41
CA CYS A 40 -7.07 -7.75 -2.15
C CYS A 40 -6.24 -7.00 -3.21
N LYS A 41 -6.64 -7.01 -4.49
CA LYS A 41 -5.98 -6.26 -5.57
C LYS A 41 -6.01 -4.75 -5.30
N LYS A 42 -7.18 -4.21 -4.93
CA LYS A 42 -7.33 -2.79 -4.58
C LYS A 42 -6.45 -2.43 -3.38
N PHE A 43 -6.45 -3.28 -2.36
CA PHE A 43 -5.62 -3.06 -1.17
C PHE A 43 -4.11 -3.15 -1.46
N ALA A 44 -3.70 -4.12 -2.28
CA ALA A 44 -2.30 -4.25 -2.73
C ALA A 44 -1.79 -2.99 -3.44
N HIS A 45 -2.65 -2.33 -4.23
CA HIS A 45 -2.32 -1.06 -4.86
C HIS A 45 -2.00 0.03 -3.83
N CYS A 46 -2.84 0.18 -2.80
CA CYS A 46 -2.61 1.12 -1.70
C CYS A 46 -1.31 0.81 -0.94
N LEU A 47 -1.01 -0.48 -0.71
CA LEU A 47 0.22 -0.89 -0.02
C LEU A 47 1.49 -0.60 -0.83
N ARG A 48 1.46 -0.77 -2.14
CA ARG A 48 2.61 -0.37 -2.99
C ARG A 48 2.84 1.14 -2.94
N ALA A 49 1.78 1.94 -2.96
CA ALA A 49 1.89 3.38 -2.81
C ALA A 49 2.49 3.75 -1.44
N LEU A 50 1.99 3.16 -0.35
CA LEU A 50 2.54 3.34 0.99
C LEU A 50 4.02 2.96 1.07
N LYS A 51 4.41 1.80 0.51
CA LYS A 51 5.81 1.37 0.46
C LYS A 51 6.71 2.43 -0.17
N ASN A 52 6.29 2.98 -1.31
CA ASN A 52 7.05 4.01 -2.02
C ASN A 52 7.14 5.32 -1.22
N GLU A 53 6.07 5.72 -0.54
CA GLU A 53 6.06 6.90 0.34
C GLU A 53 6.99 6.73 1.55
N VAL A 54 6.99 5.57 2.20
CA VAL A 54 7.90 5.30 3.34
C VAL A 54 9.36 5.35 2.90
N LEU A 55 9.68 4.78 1.73
CA LEU A 55 11.02 4.91 1.14
C LEU A 55 11.38 6.37 0.85
N ALA A 56 10.43 7.17 0.33
CA ALA A 56 10.64 8.59 0.08
C ALA A 56 10.90 9.36 1.38
N TRP A 57 10.19 9.06 2.47
CA TRP A 57 10.42 9.69 3.78
C TRP A 57 11.84 9.42 4.29
N GLY A 58 12.32 8.18 4.17
CA GLY A 58 13.68 7.82 4.54
C GLY A 58 14.72 8.62 3.75
N ASN A 59 14.55 8.73 2.43
CA ASN A 59 15.45 9.51 1.56
C ASN A 59 15.43 11.01 1.86
N VAL A 60 14.25 11.58 2.16
CA VAL A 60 14.11 12.99 2.53
C VAL A 60 14.80 13.28 3.87
N ALA A 61 14.61 12.41 4.87
CA ALA A 61 15.27 12.56 6.17
C ALA A 61 16.79 12.42 6.06
N GLU A 62 17.28 11.45 5.29
CA GLU A 62 18.71 11.31 4.99
C GLU A 62 19.29 12.56 4.35
N GLY A 63 18.66 13.07 3.28
CA GLY A 63 19.12 14.28 2.59
C GLY A 63 19.11 15.51 3.48
N GLY A 64 18.07 15.66 4.31
CA GLY A 64 17.94 16.73 5.28
C GLY A 64 19.05 16.70 6.34
N LEU A 65 19.24 15.56 7.01
CA LEU A 65 20.25 15.40 8.05
C LEU A 65 21.68 15.45 7.49
N GLY A 66 21.90 14.93 6.28
CA GLY A 66 23.18 15.08 5.57
C GLY A 66 23.51 16.55 5.27
N THR A 67 22.54 17.33 4.80
CA THR A 67 22.73 18.77 4.56
C THR A 67 23.03 19.51 5.86
N MET A 68 22.33 19.18 6.95
CA MET A 68 22.61 19.75 8.28
C MET A 68 24.04 19.43 8.74
N LYS A 69 24.50 18.19 8.59
CA LYS A 69 25.88 17.79 8.89
C LYS A 69 26.89 18.64 8.10
N THR A 70 26.73 18.75 6.79
CA THR A 70 27.63 19.55 5.94
C THR A 70 27.66 21.02 6.37
N MET A 71 26.51 21.60 6.74
CA MET A 71 26.45 22.97 7.25
C MET A 71 27.16 23.11 8.60
N LEU A 72 26.95 22.17 9.52
CA LEU A 72 27.56 22.19 10.85
C LEU A 72 29.08 21.96 10.80
N GLU A 73 29.56 21.20 9.83
CA GLU A 73 31.00 20.98 9.59
C GLU A 73 31.66 22.09 8.78
N SER A 74 30.87 22.98 8.17
CA SER A 74 31.43 24.13 7.44
C SER A 74 32.07 25.13 8.38
N SER A 75 33.13 25.79 7.91
CA SER A 75 33.76 26.85 8.65
C SER A 75 32.93 28.13 8.64
N LEU A 76 32.96 28.84 9.76
CA LEU A 76 32.30 30.13 9.90
C LEU A 76 32.97 31.15 8.96
N PRO A 77 32.19 32.00 8.28
CA PRO A 77 32.73 33.11 7.54
C PRO A 77 33.62 33.99 8.43
N ARG A 78 34.87 34.19 8.01
CA ARG A 78 35.83 35.01 8.76
C ARG A 78 35.65 36.49 8.46
N ALA A 79 35.73 37.32 9.49
CA ALA A 79 35.86 38.76 9.31
C ALA A 79 37.33 39.10 9.00
N TYR A 80 37.55 40.08 8.14
CA TYR A 80 38.88 40.56 7.78
C TYR A 80 39.03 42.04 8.10
N HIS A 81 40.25 42.46 8.43
CA HIS A 81 40.61 43.86 8.62
C HIS A 81 41.81 44.22 7.74
N GLU A 82 41.85 45.47 7.30
CA GLU A 82 42.96 46.02 6.53
C GLU A 82 44.05 46.52 7.49
N THR A 83 45.25 45.96 7.38
CA THR A 83 46.47 46.43 8.04
C THR A 83 47.40 47.08 7.02
N ALA A 84 48.44 47.76 7.48
CA ALA A 84 49.48 48.31 6.60
C ALA A 84 50.20 47.23 5.75
N MET A 85 50.08 45.95 6.14
CA MET A 85 50.67 44.80 5.45
C MET A 85 49.67 44.07 4.52
N GLY A 86 48.40 44.45 4.52
CA GLY A 86 47.35 43.84 3.69
C GLY A 86 46.08 43.47 4.47
N VAL A 87 45.23 42.65 3.85
CA VAL A 87 43.97 42.18 4.45
C VAL A 87 44.25 40.93 5.28
N GLU A 88 44.05 40.99 6.60
CA GLU A 88 44.28 39.87 7.52
C GLU A 88 42.99 39.47 8.26
N PRO A 89 42.76 38.17 8.51
CA PRO A 89 41.58 37.73 9.25
C PRO A 89 41.66 38.19 10.71
N LEU A 90 40.54 38.66 11.27
CA LEU A 90 40.48 39.08 12.68
C LEU A 90 40.65 37.90 13.65
N SER A 91 40.24 36.69 13.24
CA SER A 91 40.46 35.47 14.00
C SER A 91 41.43 34.56 13.24
N THR A 92 42.51 34.17 13.91
CA THR A 92 43.53 33.27 13.35
C THR A 92 43.01 31.83 13.30
N THR A 93 42.16 31.44 14.24
CA THR A 93 41.54 30.11 14.32
C THR A 93 40.30 29.99 13.43
N GLU A 94 40.22 28.91 12.68
CA GLU A 94 39.00 28.55 11.93
C GLU A 94 37.99 27.97 12.89
N GLU A 95 36.91 28.71 13.14
CA GLU A 95 35.78 28.20 13.91
C GLU A 95 34.80 27.49 12.96
N ILE A 96 34.18 26.41 13.43
CA ILE A 96 33.16 25.67 12.70
C ILE A 96 31.77 26.02 13.22
N VAL A 97 30.76 25.99 12.35
CA VAL A 97 29.37 26.34 12.71
C VAL A 97 28.84 25.44 13.82
N GLY A 98 29.13 24.14 13.75
CA GLY A 98 28.62 23.11 14.64
C GLY A 98 29.49 22.84 15.87
N GLN A 99 30.25 23.83 16.35
CA GLN A 99 31.07 23.63 17.54
C GLN A 99 30.22 23.16 18.74
N GLY A 100 30.57 22.00 19.31
CA GLY A 100 29.81 21.36 20.40
C GLY A 100 28.66 20.45 19.93
N VAL A 101 28.38 20.36 18.63
CA VAL A 101 27.40 19.43 18.06
C VAL A 101 28.07 18.11 17.71
N ARG A 102 27.41 17.00 18.02
CA ARG A 102 27.89 15.64 17.71
C ARG A 102 27.51 15.25 16.28
N CYS A 103 28.14 15.89 15.28
CA CYS A 103 27.84 15.71 13.87
C CYS A 103 27.92 14.25 13.39
N ASP A 104 28.81 13.44 13.98
CA ASP A 104 28.97 12.02 13.66
C ASP A 104 27.75 11.16 14.07
N GLN A 105 26.91 11.66 14.99
CA GLN A 105 25.69 10.94 15.38
C GLN A 105 24.56 11.09 14.36
N LEU A 106 24.60 12.11 13.50
CA LEU A 106 23.54 12.34 12.51
C LEU A 106 23.48 11.20 11.46
N PRO A 107 24.60 10.78 10.82
CA PRO A 107 24.58 9.64 9.90
C PRO A 107 24.17 8.34 10.59
N ALA A 108 24.73 8.06 11.77
CA ALA A 108 24.38 6.85 12.53
C ALA A 108 22.88 6.76 12.87
N THR A 109 22.25 7.91 13.13
CA THR A 109 20.80 8.01 13.38
C THR A 109 19.98 7.73 12.11
N VAL A 110 20.48 8.13 10.93
CA VAL A 110 19.86 7.82 9.63
C VAL A 110 19.99 6.32 9.31
N ASP A 111 21.14 5.71 9.59
CA ASP A 111 21.36 4.29 9.35
C ASP A 111 20.41 3.43 10.21
N ASP A 112 20.29 3.74 11.51
CA ASP A 112 19.33 3.11 12.43
C ASP A 112 17.88 3.30 11.97
N MET A 113 17.52 4.49 11.49
CA MET A 113 16.19 4.74 10.90
C MET A 113 15.91 3.83 9.71
N LYS A 114 16.85 3.73 8.77
CA LYS A 114 16.70 2.90 7.57
C LYS A 114 16.55 1.42 7.92
N GLU A 115 17.37 0.93 8.85
CA GLU A 115 17.28 -0.43 9.36
C GLU A 115 15.90 -0.70 9.98
N GLN A 116 15.44 0.19 10.86
CA GLN A 116 14.13 0.05 11.52
C GLN A 116 12.96 0.14 10.53
N LEU A 117 12.98 1.10 9.58
CA LEU A 117 11.96 1.19 8.54
C LEU A 117 11.92 -0.08 7.69
N SER A 118 13.08 -0.62 7.34
CA SER A 118 13.21 -1.86 6.57
C SER A 118 12.57 -3.04 7.31
N MET A 119 13.02 -3.31 8.54
CA MET A 119 12.58 -4.49 9.31
C MET A 119 11.14 -4.39 9.80
N GLN A 120 10.75 -3.22 10.34
CA GLN A 120 9.47 -3.08 11.05
C GLN A 120 8.31 -2.70 10.14
N VAL A 121 8.59 -2.17 8.94
CA VAL A 121 7.54 -1.63 8.06
C VAL A 121 7.60 -2.25 6.67
N LEU A 122 8.74 -2.12 5.99
CA LEU A 122 8.85 -2.52 4.58
C LEU A 122 8.79 -4.03 4.41
N GLU A 123 9.51 -4.80 5.22
CA GLU A 123 9.51 -6.26 5.15
C GLU A 123 8.10 -6.86 5.37
N PRO A 124 7.32 -6.48 6.41
CA PRO A 124 5.94 -6.93 6.56
C PRO A 124 5.03 -6.58 5.37
N VAL A 125 5.17 -5.38 4.81
CA VAL A 125 4.40 -4.95 3.63
C VAL A 125 4.76 -5.80 2.40
N GLU A 126 6.04 -6.08 2.20
CA GLU A 126 6.52 -6.95 1.11
C GLU A 126 6.07 -8.40 1.26
N GLN A 127 6.13 -8.94 2.49
CA GLN A 127 5.61 -10.27 2.80
C GLN A 127 4.12 -10.38 2.45
N TRP A 128 3.32 -9.37 2.82
CA TRP A 128 1.91 -9.32 2.48
C TRP A 128 1.71 -9.29 0.95
N LEU A 129 2.41 -8.40 0.24
CA LEU A 129 2.31 -8.29 -1.23
C LEU A 129 2.72 -9.59 -1.94
N SER A 130 3.72 -10.30 -1.41
CA SER A 130 4.14 -11.59 -1.94
C SER A 130 3.08 -12.67 -1.71
N GLY A 131 2.53 -12.76 -0.50
CA GLY A 131 1.42 -13.68 -0.19
C GLY A 131 0.24 -13.51 -1.16
N TYR A 132 -0.15 -12.26 -1.44
CA TYR A 132 -1.18 -11.96 -2.42
C TYR A 132 -0.85 -12.46 -3.84
N ARG A 133 0.38 -12.28 -4.33
CA ARG A 133 0.81 -12.78 -5.66
C ARG A 133 0.70 -14.30 -5.76
N ILE A 134 1.17 -15.01 -4.73
CA ILE A 134 1.11 -16.48 -4.69
C ILE A 134 -0.34 -16.97 -4.72
N ILE A 135 -1.23 -16.35 -3.93
CA ILE A 135 -2.66 -16.67 -3.92
C ILE A 135 -3.28 -16.40 -5.29
N LYS A 136 -2.99 -15.25 -5.91
CA LYS A 136 -3.47 -14.89 -7.26
C LYS A 136 -3.10 -15.96 -8.28
N ASP A 137 -1.86 -16.44 -8.29
CA ASP A 137 -1.41 -17.46 -9.24
C ASP A 137 -1.98 -18.85 -8.96
N ARG A 138 -2.19 -19.21 -7.69
CA ARG A 138 -2.94 -20.42 -7.34
C ARG A 138 -4.40 -20.34 -7.78
N ASN A 139 -5.04 -19.18 -7.66
CA ASN A 139 -6.40 -18.99 -8.16
C ASN A 139 -6.48 -19.12 -9.68
N LYS A 140 -5.49 -18.60 -10.43
CA LYS A 140 -5.39 -18.87 -11.88
C LYS A 140 -5.29 -20.37 -12.18
N LYS A 141 -4.58 -21.15 -11.36
CA LYS A 141 -4.53 -22.63 -11.49
C LYS A 141 -5.89 -23.26 -11.19
N CYS A 142 -6.58 -22.81 -10.14
CA CYS A 142 -7.92 -23.28 -9.79
C CYS A 142 -8.93 -23.03 -10.91
N GLU A 143 -8.92 -21.84 -11.51
CA GLU A 143 -9.78 -21.52 -12.67
C GLU A 143 -9.56 -22.44 -13.87
N ARG A 144 -8.31 -22.90 -14.09
CA ARG A 144 -8.04 -23.89 -15.15
C ARG A 144 -8.67 -25.24 -14.84
N VAL A 145 -8.59 -25.70 -13.59
CA VAL A 145 -9.23 -26.96 -13.16
C VAL A 145 -10.75 -26.84 -13.22
N ARG A 146 -11.32 -25.68 -12.85
CA ARG A 146 -12.74 -25.37 -12.97
C ARG A 146 -13.24 -25.52 -14.41
N LEU A 147 -12.52 -24.94 -15.38
CA LEU A 147 -12.86 -25.06 -16.80
C LEU A 147 -12.75 -26.52 -17.31
N ASP A 148 -11.74 -27.26 -16.86
CA ASP A 148 -11.57 -28.67 -17.21
C ASP A 148 -12.74 -29.53 -16.63
N LEU A 149 -13.20 -29.23 -15.41
CA LEU A 149 -14.37 -29.86 -14.78
C LEU A 149 -15.67 -29.57 -15.52
N ASP A 150 -15.91 -28.31 -15.88
CA ASP A 150 -17.10 -27.88 -16.62
C ASP A 150 -17.16 -28.57 -18.00
N ALA A 151 -16.03 -28.63 -18.70
CA ALA A 151 -15.94 -29.33 -19.99
C ALA A 151 -16.17 -30.85 -19.85
N GLN A 152 -15.62 -31.49 -18.80
CA GLN A 152 -15.85 -32.90 -18.54
C GLN A 152 -17.31 -33.19 -18.16
N THR A 153 -17.94 -32.27 -17.44
CA THR A 153 -19.36 -32.36 -17.08
C THR A 153 -20.23 -32.37 -18.32
N ARG A 154 -19.96 -31.49 -19.30
CA ARG A 154 -20.64 -31.48 -20.60
C ARG A 154 -20.40 -32.75 -21.40
N GLU A 155 -19.15 -33.24 -21.45
CA GLU A 155 -18.83 -34.50 -22.14
C GLU A 155 -19.62 -35.67 -21.55
N ALA A 156 -19.69 -35.76 -20.22
CA ALA A 156 -20.48 -36.78 -19.53
C ALA A 156 -21.97 -36.67 -19.89
N THR A 157 -22.57 -35.48 -19.85
CA THR A 157 -23.99 -35.29 -20.25
C THR A 157 -24.24 -35.75 -21.68
N VAL A 158 -23.38 -35.38 -22.63
CA VAL A 158 -23.51 -35.78 -24.04
C VAL A 158 -23.40 -37.30 -24.20
N LEU A 159 -22.53 -37.97 -23.45
CA LEU A 159 -22.41 -39.43 -23.47
C LEU A 159 -23.64 -40.10 -22.85
N THR A 160 -24.17 -39.59 -21.74
CA THR A 160 -25.42 -40.07 -21.12
C THR A 160 -26.60 -39.93 -22.07
N GLU A 161 -26.74 -38.80 -22.78
CA GLU A 161 -27.78 -38.63 -23.79
C GLU A 161 -27.66 -39.61 -24.96
N LYS A 162 -26.43 -39.85 -25.44
CA LYS A 162 -26.17 -40.83 -26.51
C LYS A 162 -26.51 -42.23 -26.06
N TYR A 163 -26.11 -42.61 -24.84
CA TYR A 163 -26.45 -43.89 -24.24
C TYR A 163 -27.98 -44.05 -24.14
N ASN A 164 -28.69 -43.07 -23.58
CA ASN A 164 -30.15 -43.11 -23.47
C ASN A 164 -30.84 -43.22 -24.83
N LYS A 165 -30.36 -42.49 -25.84
CA LYS A 165 -30.88 -42.57 -27.22
C LYS A 165 -30.63 -43.93 -27.87
N GLN A 166 -29.49 -44.57 -27.58
CA GLN A 166 -29.14 -45.86 -28.17
C GLN A 166 -29.88 -47.01 -27.48
N VAL A 167 -30.04 -46.95 -26.16
CA VAL A 167 -30.89 -47.86 -25.38
C VAL A 167 -32.35 -47.77 -25.84
N ALA A 168 -32.87 -46.56 -26.09
CA ALA A 168 -34.25 -46.38 -26.55
C ALA A 168 -34.53 -46.91 -27.97
N LYS A 169 -33.48 -47.19 -28.76
CA LYS A 169 -33.60 -47.71 -30.14
C LYS A 169 -33.47 -49.23 -30.23
N ASP A 170 -33.20 -49.92 -29.11
CA ASP A 170 -32.81 -51.34 -29.10
C ASP A 170 -31.68 -51.64 -30.10
N ASP A 171 -30.73 -50.70 -30.24
CA ASP A 171 -29.56 -50.86 -31.10
C ASP A 171 -28.64 -52.00 -30.57
N GLN A 172 -27.70 -52.48 -31.40
CA GLN A 172 -26.79 -53.59 -31.08
C GLN A 172 -26.22 -53.54 -29.65
N ALA A 173 -26.36 -54.64 -28.90
CA ALA A 173 -25.96 -54.76 -27.50
C ALA A 173 -24.49 -54.34 -27.24
N ASP A 174 -23.58 -54.72 -28.13
CA ASP A 174 -22.15 -54.38 -28.02
C ASP A 174 -21.88 -52.86 -28.06
N ALA A 175 -22.67 -52.11 -28.85
CA ALA A 175 -22.53 -50.67 -28.96
C ALA A 175 -23.02 -49.97 -27.68
N VAL A 176 -24.11 -50.47 -27.09
CA VAL A 176 -24.64 -50.00 -25.81
C VAL A 176 -23.65 -50.25 -24.69
N GLU A 177 -23.01 -51.42 -24.65
CA GLU A 177 -21.99 -51.76 -23.64
C GLU A 177 -20.75 -50.87 -23.78
N SER A 178 -20.27 -50.63 -25.01
CA SER A 178 -19.16 -49.72 -25.27
C SER A 178 -19.45 -48.28 -24.83
N LEU A 179 -20.67 -47.78 -25.06
CA LEU A 179 -21.07 -46.45 -24.58
C LEU A 179 -21.16 -46.39 -23.07
N LYS A 180 -21.71 -47.43 -22.42
CA LYS A 180 -21.79 -47.51 -20.96
C LYS A 180 -20.40 -47.43 -20.33
N PHE A 181 -19.43 -48.14 -20.88
CA PHE A 181 -18.05 -48.09 -20.41
C PHE A 181 -17.42 -46.70 -20.58
N LYS A 182 -17.65 -46.04 -21.73
CA LYS A 182 -17.17 -44.66 -21.97
C LYS A 182 -17.81 -43.65 -21.01
N MET A 183 -19.12 -43.80 -20.74
CA MET A 183 -19.84 -42.98 -19.78
C MET A 183 -19.25 -43.13 -18.38
N GLN A 184 -18.99 -44.36 -17.94
CA GLN A 184 -18.36 -44.63 -16.65
C GLN A 184 -16.97 -43.98 -16.53
N ILE A 185 -16.13 -44.10 -17.56
CA ILE A 185 -14.81 -43.42 -17.58
C ILE A 185 -14.96 -41.89 -17.47
N ALA A 186 -15.94 -41.31 -18.17
CA ALA A 186 -16.17 -39.88 -18.15
C ALA A 186 -16.69 -39.39 -16.78
N GLU A 187 -17.55 -40.17 -16.12
CA GLU A 187 -18.05 -39.92 -14.78
C GLU A 187 -16.94 -40.00 -13.72
N ASP A 188 -16.12 -41.05 -13.75
CA ASP A 188 -14.97 -41.20 -12.85
C ASP A 188 -14.00 -40.02 -12.99
N LYS A 189 -13.73 -39.59 -14.22
CA LYS A 189 -12.86 -38.44 -14.50
C LYS A 189 -13.47 -37.13 -14.02
N LYS A 190 -14.78 -36.93 -14.20
CA LYS A 190 -15.53 -35.78 -13.67
C LYS A 190 -15.44 -35.74 -12.14
N GLN A 191 -15.64 -36.86 -11.47
CA GLN A 191 -15.57 -36.95 -10.01
C GLN A 191 -14.19 -36.55 -9.48
N ARG A 192 -13.11 -37.10 -10.06
CA ARG A 192 -11.72 -36.74 -9.68
C ARG A 192 -11.42 -35.24 -9.89
N LEU A 193 -11.92 -34.65 -10.97
CA LEU A 193 -11.78 -33.21 -11.23
C LEU A 193 -12.59 -32.38 -10.23
N SER A 194 -13.77 -32.85 -9.84
CA SER A 194 -14.63 -32.18 -8.86
C SER A 194 -13.99 -32.14 -7.48
N GLU A 195 -13.47 -33.27 -7.00
CA GLU A 195 -12.76 -33.38 -5.73
C GLU A 195 -11.55 -32.42 -5.72
N ARG A 196 -10.71 -32.50 -6.75
CA ARG A 196 -9.54 -31.62 -6.90
C ARG A 196 -9.89 -30.14 -6.97
N TYR A 197 -10.97 -29.77 -7.66
CA TYR A 197 -11.43 -28.38 -7.72
C TYR A 197 -11.85 -27.89 -6.33
N ASN A 198 -12.68 -28.67 -5.62
CA ASN A 198 -13.17 -28.32 -4.29
C ASN A 198 -12.02 -28.20 -3.27
N GLU A 199 -11.02 -29.07 -3.33
CA GLU A 199 -9.82 -28.98 -2.49
C GLU A 199 -9.07 -27.66 -2.76
N MET A 200 -8.74 -27.38 -4.02
CA MET A 200 -8.03 -26.14 -4.39
C MET A 200 -8.82 -24.86 -4.05
N GLU A 201 -10.13 -24.87 -4.30
CA GLU A 201 -11.02 -23.73 -4.04
C GLU A 201 -11.09 -23.41 -2.55
N ASN A 202 -11.18 -24.44 -1.69
CA ASN A 202 -11.14 -24.28 -0.24
C ASN A 202 -9.77 -23.84 0.28
N GLU A 203 -8.67 -24.39 -0.24
CA GLU A 203 -7.32 -23.93 0.12
C GLU A 203 -7.12 -22.45 -0.18
N ILE A 204 -7.56 -21.99 -1.36
CA ILE A 204 -7.46 -20.58 -1.76
C ILE A 204 -8.33 -19.71 -0.86
N TYR A 205 -9.56 -20.14 -0.56
CA TYR A 205 -10.45 -19.43 0.33
C TYR A 205 -9.82 -19.23 1.73
N HIS A 206 -9.25 -20.28 2.31
CA HIS A 206 -8.57 -20.19 3.60
C HIS A 206 -7.33 -19.30 3.55
N ALA A 207 -6.52 -19.39 2.50
CA ALA A 207 -5.36 -18.51 2.32
C ALA A 207 -5.80 -17.03 2.20
N LEU A 208 -6.88 -16.75 1.46
CA LEU A 208 -7.44 -15.39 1.35
C LEU A 208 -7.96 -14.86 2.70
N LEU A 209 -8.64 -15.70 3.49
CA LEU A 209 -9.08 -15.30 4.84
C LEU A 209 -7.90 -14.89 5.72
N ILE A 210 -6.82 -15.67 5.70
CA ILE A 210 -5.61 -15.38 6.48
C ILE A 210 -4.95 -14.10 5.97
N GLN A 211 -4.82 -13.93 4.65
CA GLN A 211 -4.29 -12.71 4.04
C GLN A 211 -5.09 -11.46 4.44
N VAL A 212 -6.42 -11.57 4.52
CA VAL A 212 -7.30 -10.48 4.98
C VAL A 212 -7.11 -10.21 6.47
N LEU A 213 -6.95 -11.24 7.29
CA LEU A 213 -6.66 -11.06 8.73
C LEU A 213 -5.29 -10.42 8.96
N ASP A 214 -4.26 -10.85 8.22
CA ASP A 214 -2.91 -10.28 8.26
C ASP A 214 -2.91 -8.77 7.93
N SER A 215 -3.90 -8.28 7.16
CA SER A 215 -4.03 -6.85 6.86
C SER A 215 -4.32 -5.98 8.09
N THR A 216 -4.87 -6.57 9.16
CA THR A 216 -5.17 -5.83 10.40
C THR A 216 -3.92 -5.43 11.17
N ALA A 217 -2.86 -6.24 11.08
CA ALA A 217 -1.55 -5.95 11.66
C ALA A 217 -0.81 -4.83 10.91
N LEU A 218 -1.11 -4.59 9.63
CA LEU A 218 -0.47 -3.53 8.82
C LEU A 218 -0.70 -2.13 9.38
N ARG A 219 -1.81 -1.91 10.10
CA ARG A 219 -2.05 -0.65 10.81
C ARG A 219 -0.94 -0.34 11.81
N GLU A 220 -0.44 -1.35 12.53
CA GLU A 220 0.61 -1.20 13.54
C GLU A 220 1.94 -0.88 12.88
N HIS A 221 2.24 -1.50 11.74
CA HIS A 221 3.43 -1.20 10.94
C HIS A 221 3.42 0.24 10.38
N ILE A 222 2.26 0.75 9.95
CA ILE A 222 2.13 2.16 9.52
C ILE A 222 2.37 3.13 10.67
N ALA A 223 1.79 2.85 11.85
CA ALA A 223 2.06 3.64 13.04
C ALA A 223 3.54 3.58 13.44
N GLY A 224 4.16 2.41 13.30
CA GLY A 224 5.59 2.20 13.49
C GLY A 224 6.44 3.10 12.59
N ALA A 225 6.10 3.27 11.32
CA ALA A 225 6.82 4.15 10.40
C ALA A 225 6.87 5.59 10.92
N ILE A 226 5.74 6.13 11.37
CA ILE A 226 5.64 7.49 11.92
C ILE A 226 6.47 7.61 13.19
N PHE A 227 6.38 6.61 14.09
CA PHE A 227 7.13 6.58 15.33
C PHE A 227 8.64 6.51 15.12
N ILE A 228 9.10 5.71 14.14
CA ILE A 228 10.51 5.61 13.76
C ILE A 228 11.00 6.98 13.29
N MET A 229 10.29 7.64 12.37
CA MET A 229 10.66 8.99 11.90
C MET A 229 10.73 10.01 13.04
N GLN A 230 9.74 10.02 13.94
CA GLN A 230 9.75 10.89 15.12
C GLN A 230 10.98 10.62 16.01
N THR A 231 11.29 9.35 16.23
CA THR A 231 12.45 8.93 17.03
C THR A 231 13.76 9.36 16.40
N THR A 232 13.90 9.24 15.08
CA THR A 232 15.06 9.72 14.31
C THR A 232 15.27 11.22 14.51
N PHE A 233 14.23 12.05 14.34
CA PHE A 233 14.37 13.48 14.54
C PHE A 233 14.66 13.86 16.00
N ASN A 234 14.09 13.14 16.97
CA ASN A 234 14.43 13.33 18.38
C ASN A 234 15.90 12.98 18.67
N LYS A 235 16.42 11.86 18.15
CA LYS A 235 17.84 11.47 18.27
C LYS A 235 18.75 12.51 17.62
N ALA A 236 18.40 12.98 16.43
CA ALA A 236 19.11 14.05 15.75
C ALA A 236 19.12 15.35 16.57
N TYR A 237 17.98 15.75 17.16
CA TYR A 237 17.91 16.91 18.04
C TYR A 237 18.81 16.79 19.28
N LEU A 238 18.90 15.60 19.89
CA LEU A 238 19.78 15.36 21.04
C LEU A 238 21.29 15.44 20.70
N SER A 239 21.67 15.38 19.42
CA SER A 239 23.07 15.56 18.99
C SER A 239 23.57 17.00 19.18
N PHE A 240 22.67 17.99 19.20
CA PHE A 240 22.99 19.41 19.32
C PHE A 240 23.45 19.83 20.73
N ASN A 241 23.30 18.95 21.73
CA ASN A 241 23.73 19.16 23.12
C ASN A 241 23.60 20.62 23.62
N LEU A 242 22.38 21.18 23.50
CA LEU A 242 22.12 22.61 23.77
C LEU A 242 22.34 23.05 25.22
N ASN A 243 22.80 22.14 26.08
CA ASN A 243 23.17 22.39 27.46
C ASN A 243 24.65 22.78 27.60
N GLN A 244 25.48 22.50 26.58
CA GLN A 244 26.86 22.94 26.57
C GLN A 244 26.89 24.43 26.18
N PRO A 245 27.41 25.32 27.03
CA PRO A 245 27.55 26.73 26.66
C PRO A 245 28.50 26.83 25.46
N VAL A 246 28.02 27.46 24.40
CA VAL A 246 28.87 27.83 23.26
C VAL A 246 29.65 29.06 23.69
N GLU A 247 30.96 28.93 23.80
CA GLU A 247 31.82 30.08 24.07
C GLU A 247 31.75 31.02 22.87
N PRO A 248 31.36 32.29 23.06
CA PRO A 248 31.28 33.23 21.95
C PRO A 248 32.68 33.43 21.35
N PRO A 249 32.80 33.65 20.03
CA PRO A 249 34.07 33.98 19.41
C PRO A 249 34.71 35.15 20.15
N LEU A 250 35.99 35.01 20.52
CA LEU A 250 36.72 36.07 21.19
C LEU A 250 36.80 37.27 20.25
N MET A 251 35.99 38.29 20.52
CA MET A 251 36.05 39.54 19.78
C MET A 251 37.37 40.25 20.10
N PRO A 252 38.00 40.93 19.12
CA PRO A 252 39.22 41.69 19.36
C PRO A 252 38.99 42.74 20.46
N ALA A 253 39.97 42.88 21.35
CA ALA A 253 39.95 43.85 22.43
C ALA A 253 39.79 45.27 21.87
N GLY A 254 38.59 45.85 22.03
CA GLY A 254 38.23 47.15 21.45
C GLY A 254 36.84 47.20 20.82
N PHE A 255 36.21 46.04 20.55
CA PHE A 255 34.80 45.99 20.14
C PHE A 255 33.90 46.05 21.39
N ASP A 256 33.31 47.21 21.67
CA ASP A 256 32.43 47.42 22.82
C ASP A 256 31.11 46.64 22.66
N THR A 257 30.99 45.52 23.38
CA THR A 257 29.82 44.62 23.34
C THR A 257 28.61 45.14 24.12
N SER A 258 28.68 46.32 24.72
CA SER A 258 27.65 46.86 25.62
C SER A 258 26.27 47.00 24.99
N ASN A 259 26.16 47.04 23.65
CA ASN A 259 24.89 47.08 22.92
C ASN A 259 24.30 45.70 22.53
N ARG A 260 24.99 44.57 22.78
CA ARG A 260 24.58 43.25 22.27
C ARG A 260 23.64 42.46 23.20
N LEU A 261 23.42 42.95 24.43
CA LEU A 261 22.65 42.25 25.47
C LEU A 261 21.15 42.05 25.14
N VAL A 262 20.63 42.71 24.10
CA VAL A 262 19.19 42.66 23.74
C VAL A 262 18.79 41.37 23.01
N GLN A 263 19.73 40.61 22.42
CA GLN A 263 19.40 39.36 21.70
C GLN A 263 19.44 38.09 22.56
N SER A 264 20.20 38.06 23.67
CA SER A 264 20.32 36.82 24.47
C SER A 264 19.05 36.48 25.26
N THR A 265 18.26 37.48 25.65
CA THR A 265 16.97 37.29 26.35
C THR A 265 15.92 36.57 25.50
N LEU A 266 16.03 36.63 24.16
CA LEU A 266 15.09 35.95 23.25
C LEU A 266 15.34 34.42 23.20
N LEU A 267 16.60 34.00 23.33
CA LEU A 267 16.99 32.59 23.45
C LEU A 267 16.63 32.00 24.81
N GLU A 268 16.68 32.81 25.87
CA GLU A 268 16.35 32.38 27.23
C GLU A 268 14.85 32.07 27.38
N ASN A 269 13.98 32.84 26.72
CA ASN A 269 12.54 32.55 26.65
C ASN A 269 12.21 31.25 25.88
N SER A 270 13.09 30.78 24.99
CA SER A 270 12.89 29.51 24.29
C SER A 270 13.10 28.28 25.20
N LYS A 271 13.88 28.40 26.28
CA LYS A 271 14.03 27.32 27.28
C LYS A 271 12.71 27.00 27.98
N THR A 272 11.86 28.01 28.19
CA THR A 272 10.53 27.84 28.78
C THR A 272 9.58 27.05 27.88
N LEU A 273 9.72 27.21 26.55
CA LEU A 273 8.97 26.42 25.55
C LEU A 273 9.49 24.96 25.44
N ARG A 274 10.77 24.70 25.78
CA ARG A 274 11.36 23.35 25.75
C ARG A 274 10.86 22.44 26.88
N MET A 275 10.52 23.00 28.05
CA MET A 275 9.99 22.20 29.16
C MET A 275 8.55 21.71 28.94
N SER A 276 7.74 22.38 28.11
CA SER A 276 6.38 21.94 27.81
C SER A 276 6.33 20.77 26.81
N MET A 277 7.23 20.75 25.83
CA MET A 277 7.35 19.65 24.85
C MET A 277 7.93 18.36 25.46
N ALA A 278 8.99 18.47 26.27
CA ALA A 278 9.61 17.30 26.91
C ALA A 278 8.67 16.61 27.93
N ARG A 279 7.76 17.37 28.55
CA ARG A 279 6.76 16.82 29.48
C ARG A 279 5.56 16.19 28.77
N ALA A 280 5.26 16.60 27.53
CA ALA A 280 4.21 16.00 26.71
C ALA A 280 4.61 14.63 26.11
N SER A 281 5.91 14.35 25.98
CA SER A 281 6.42 13.09 25.39
C SER A 281 6.52 11.91 26.37
N LEU A 282 6.25 12.10 27.66
CA LEU A 282 6.43 11.08 28.71
C LEU A 282 5.13 10.69 29.44
N GLY A 283 3.96 11.06 28.91
CA GLY A 283 2.66 10.77 29.53
C GLY A 283 1.71 9.97 28.64
N GLY A 284 1.51 8.69 28.96
CA GLY A 284 0.47 7.80 28.41
C GLY A 284 1.08 6.68 27.55
N VAL A 285 0.96 5.40 27.91
CA VAL A 285 -0.31 4.68 28.04
C VAL A 285 -0.30 3.68 29.23
N GLU A 286 -1.07 3.99 30.26
CA GLU A 286 -1.87 3.02 31.02
C GLU A 286 -3.32 3.50 31.02
N GLY A 287 -4.26 2.55 30.90
CA GLY A 287 -5.59 2.76 30.33
C GLY A 287 -6.63 3.47 31.20
N GLY A 288 -7.79 3.76 30.58
CA GLY A 288 -8.98 4.19 31.30
C GLY A 288 -10.06 4.85 30.44
N GLY A 289 -11.03 4.04 30.02
CA GLY A 289 -12.47 4.32 29.88
C GLY A 289 -13.05 5.74 29.70
N MET A 290 -13.81 5.86 28.60
CA MET A 290 -15.20 6.34 28.48
C MET A 290 -15.64 7.79 28.81
N MET A 291 -16.58 8.23 27.96
CA MET A 291 -17.62 9.27 28.09
C MET A 291 -17.30 10.71 27.62
N GLY A 292 -17.92 11.09 26.49
CA GLY A 292 -18.98 12.10 26.53
C GLY A 292 -18.65 13.54 26.11
N GLY A 293 -19.12 13.92 24.92
CA GLY A 293 -19.90 15.15 24.73
C GLY A 293 -19.20 16.40 24.16
N PRO A 294 -19.96 17.32 23.54
CA PRO A 294 -19.51 18.08 22.37
C PRO A 294 -19.35 19.60 22.61
N GLY A 295 -18.51 20.25 21.79
CA GLY A 295 -18.45 21.71 21.61
C GLY A 295 -17.56 22.01 20.41
N SER A 296 -18.09 22.46 19.27
CA SER A 296 -18.40 23.87 18.97
C SER A 296 -17.18 24.78 19.08
N VAL A 297 -16.46 24.96 17.96
CA VAL A 297 -15.67 26.18 17.70
C VAL A 297 -15.81 26.52 16.22
N GLY A 298 -16.39 27.69 15.95
CA GLY A 298 -16.41 28.33 14.65
C GLY A 298 -15.31 29.39 14.51
N GLY A 299 -15.20 29.90 13.28
CA GLY A 299 -14.40 31.08 12.91
C GLY A 299 -12.93 30.72 12.61
N GLY A 300 -12.32 31.14 11.51
CA GLY A 300 -12.69 32.07 10.46
C GLY A 300 -11.42 32.74 9.93
N SER A 301 -11.48 33.11 8.65
CA SER A 301 -10.77 34.26 8.06
C SER A 301 -9.34 34.09 7.49
N MET A 302 -9.19 34.83 6.39
CA MET A 302 -8.01 35.23 5.60
C MET A 302 -7.43 34.15 4.66
N GLY A 303 -7.53 34.25 3.33
CA GLY A 303 -7.57 35.43 2.47
C GLY A 303 -6.15 35.77 2.02
N GLY A 304 -5.82 35.43 0.77
CA GLY A 304 -4.50 35.68 0.21
C GLY A 304 -4.43 35.28 -1.27
N ALA A 305 -4.92 36.18 -2.12
CA ALA A 305 -4.75 36.13 -3.56
C ALA A 305 -3.28 36.34 -3.93
N SER A 306 -2.76 35.61 -4.93
CA SER A 306 -1.65 36.13 -5.74
C SER A 306 -1.50 35.39 -7.07
N MET A 307 -1.69 36.19 -8.13
CA MET A 307 -0.98 36.17 -9.42
C MET A 307 -1.16 34.96 -10.35
N ALA A 308 -2.10 35.17 -11.27
CA ALA A 308 -2.07 34.63 -12.61
C ALA A 308 -0.76 35.00 -13.35
N HIS A 309 -0.15 34.01 -14.00
CA HIS A 309 0.75 34.26 -15.12
C HIS A 309 0.32 33.40 -16.30
N GLY A 310 -0.28 34.07 -17.28
CA GLY A 310 -0.51 33.55 -18.61
C GLY A 310 0.80 33.54 -19.39
N GLY A 311 0.99 32.50 -20.19
CA GLY A 311 2.11 32.37 -21.12
C GLY A 311 1.74 31.36 -22.20
N ALA A 312 1.00 31.84 -23.20
CA ALA A 312 0.73 31.12 -24.43
C ALA A 312 2.01 31.02 -25.28
N GLN A 313 2.29 29.85 -25.87
CA GLN A 313 3.15 29.69 -27.04
C GLN A 313 2.73 28.44 -27.84
N PRO A 314 3.08 28.39 -29.14
CA PRO A 314 2.12 28.03 -30.20
C PRO A 314 2.17 26.58 -30.66
N ALA A 315 1.06 26.20 -31.31
CA ALA A 315 0.86 24.98 -32.06
C ALA A 315 1.83 24.86 -33.25
N TYR A 316 2.51 23.72 -33.36
CA TYR A 316 3.07 23.24 -34.61
C TYR A 316 2.35 21.96 -35.02
N GLY A 317 1.69 22.03 -36.18
CA GLY A 317 1.03 20.91 -36.82
C GLY A 317 2.02 19.99 -37.53
N GLY A 318 1.65 18.72 -37.59
CA GLY A 318 2.34 17.71 -38.38
C GLY A 318 1.56 16.40 -38.38
N LYS A 319 0.63 16.24 -39.31
CA LYS A 319 0.12 14.92 -39.73
C LYS A 319 1.23 14.22 -40.51
N PRO A 320 1.32 12.89 -40.42
CA PRO A 320 0.97 12.14 -41.62
C PRO A 320 0.07 10.93 -41.39
N VAL A 321 -0.48 10.53 -42.52
CA VAL A 321 -1.48 9.50 -42.79
C VAL A 321 -0.86 8.10 -42.80
N GLY A 322 -1.64 7.11 -42.39
CA GLY A 322 -1.40 5.67 -42.61
C GLY A 322 -1.47 4.92 -41.29
N GLY A 323 -2.21 3.84 -41.09
CA GLY A 323 -2.96 2.93 -41.95
C GLY A 323 -3.24 1.71 -41.05
N GLY A 324 -4.42 1.12 -41.19
CA GLY A 324 -5.05 0.27 -40.17
C GLY A 324 -4.30 -0.98 -39.70
N LEU A 325 -4.67 -1.43 -38.50
CA LEU A 325 -5.08 -2.81 -38.21
C LEU A 325 -5.81 -2.83 -36.86
N GLY A 326 -7.04 -3.34 -36.89
CA GLY A 326 -7.99 -3.29 -35.78
C GLY A 326 -7.52 -4.09 -34.57
N LYS A 327 -7.48 -3.42 -33.43
CA LYS A 327 -7.37 -4.02 -32.11
C LYS A 327 -8.81 -4.11 -31.58
N ILE A 328 -9.34 -5.32 -31.48
CA ILE A 328 -10.59 -5.58 -30.75
C ILE A 328 -10.23 -5.37 -29.27
N GLY A 329 -10.63 -4.23 -28.72
CA GLY A 329 -10.54 -3.95 -27.30
C GLY A 329 -11.68 -4.66 -26.57
N ASP A 330 -11.32 -5.44 -25.56
CA ASP A 330 -12.22 -5.86 -24.49
C ASP A 330 -12.53 -4.61 -23.63
N ASP A 331 -13.60 -3.90 -23.99
CA ASP A 331 -14.20 -2.85 -23.16
C ASP A 331 -15.19 -3.51 -22.18
N ASP A 332 -14.71 -3.82 -20.97
CA ASP A 332 -15.54 -4.03 -19.77
C ASP A 332 -14.90 -3.21 -18.63
N ASP A 333 -14.95 -1.88 -18.75
CA ASP A 333 -14.57 -0.93 -17.69
C ASP A 333 -15.80 -0.11 -17.25
N ASP A 334 -16.76 -0.80 -16.62
CA ASP A 334 -17.80 -0.16 -15.83
C ASP A 334 -17.21 0.21 -14.45
N GLY A 335 -16.38 1.25 -14.47
CA GLY A 335 -15.83 1.90 -13.28
C GLY A 335 -16.92 2.65 -12.51
N GLU A 336 -17.81 1.95 -11.82
CA GLU A 336 -18.69 2.57 -10.83
C GLU A 336 -17.86 3.02 -9.62
N ASN A 337 -17.76 4.34 -9.47
CA ASN A 337 -17.16 5.04 -8.33
C ASN A 337 -18.10 4.95 -7.11
N PRO A 338 -17.73 4.28 -6.00
CA PRO A 338 -18.61 4.12 -4.83
C PRO A 338 -18.78 5.38 -3.97
N PHE A 339 -18.24 6.54 -4.39
CA PHE A 339 -18.32 7.80 -3.64
C PHE A 339 -19.01 8.96 -4.39
N ALA A 340 -19.69 8.70 -5.51
CA ALA A 340 -20.52 9.71 -6.17
C ALA A 340 -21.81 9.95 -5.36
N LYS A 341 -21.95 11.14 -4.77
CA LYS A 341 -23.15 11.59 -4.06
C LYS A 341 -24.37 11.60 -4.99
N PRO A 342 -25.57 11.18 -4.55
CA PRO A 342 -26.77 11.30 -5.37
C PRO A 342 -27.24 12.77 -5.37
N SER A 343 -27.26 13.38 -6.56
CA SER A 343 -28.02 14.61 -6.83
C SER A 343 -29.43 14.20 -7.23
N GLY A 344 -30.43 14.81 -6.61
CA GLY A 344 -31.82 14.39 -6.63
C GLY A 344 -32.63 14.71 -7.91
N GLY A 345 -33.85 14.18 -7.89
CA GLY A 345 -34.91 14.32 -8.89
C GLY A 345 -35.55 12.94 -9.07
N GLY A 346 -36.74 12.61 -8.57
CA GLY A 346 -37.97 13.40 -8.50
C GLY A 346 -38.92 12.83 -9.56
N GLY A 347 -39.86 11.97 -9.16
CA GLY A 347 -40.86 11.41 -10.08
C GLY A 347 -41.70 10.31 -9.44
N ALA A 348 -42.87 10.67 -8.95
CA ALA A 348 -43.87 9.80 -8.35
C ALA A 348 -44.72 9.09 -9.42
N ALA A 349 -45.16 7.86 -9.15
CA ALA A 349 -46.55 7.42 -9.37
C ALA A 349 -46.81 5.96 -8.91
N ALA A 350 -47.70 5.85 -7.93
CA ALA A 350 -48.85 4.92 -7.86
C ALA A 350 -48.66 3.41 -7.57
N LYS A 351 -49.18 3.01 -6.39
CA LYS A 351 -49.73 1.68 -6.04
C LYS A 351 -51.17 1.55 -6.58
N PRO A 352 -51.75 0.33 -6.70
CA PRO A 352 -52.47 -0.37 -5.60
C PRO A 352 -52.25 -1.91 -5.64
N GLY A 353 -52.68 -2.80 -4.73
CA GLY A 353 -53.49 -2.80 -3.52
C GLY A 353 -53.05 -4.02 -2.68
N ALA A 354 -53.19 -4.02 -1.35
CA ALA A 354 -54.39 -4.34 -0.59
C ALA A 354 -54.81 -5.82 -0.73
N GLU A 355 -54.40 -6.66 0.23
CA GLU A 355 -55.23 -7.74 0.73
C GLU A 355 -54.88 -8.02 2.20
N ALA A 356 -55.94 -8.02 3.01
CA ALA A 356 -55.93 -8.20 4.44
C ALA A 356 -56.16 -9.67 4.78
N ASN A 357 -55.62 -10.14 5.91
CA ASN A 357 -56.41 -11.03 6.75
C ASN A 357 -56.00 -10.93 8.23
N PRO A 358 -56.98 -10.90 9.15
CA PRO A 358 -56.77 -10.68 10.58
C PRO A 358 -56.83 -11.98 11.39
N PHE A 359 -56.06 -12.10 12.47
CA PHE A 359 -56.51 -12.90 13.62
C PHE A 359 -55.87 -12.41 14.93
N ALA A 360 -56.74 -12.09 15.89
CA ALA A 360 -56.50 -11.80 17.30
C ALA A 360 -55.95 -13.07 18.02
N GLY A 361 -55.29 -13.04 19.18
CA GLY A 361 -55.36 -12.11 20.30
C GLY A 361 -54.38 -12.52 21.43
N PRO A 362 -54.59 -12.07 22.69
CA PRO A 362 -53.51 -11.75 23.63
C PRO A 362 -53.47 -12.61 24.93
N ALA A 363 -52.33 -12.62 25.62
CA ALA A 363 -52.21 -12.89 27.07
C ALA A 363 -50.85 -12.35 27.60
N LYS A 364 -50.82 -11.28 28.43
CA LYS A 364 -50.73 -11.27 29.91
C LYS A 364 -49.60 -12.15 30.46
N SER A 365 -48.48 -11.59 30.94
CA SER A 365 -48.24 -10.95 32.25
C SER A 365 -48.54 -11.87 33.44
N THR A 366 -47.47 -12.31 34.12
CA THR A 366 -47.30 -12.34 35.59
C THR A 366 -45.88 -12.79 35.96
N SER A 367 -45.13 -11.93 36.66
CA SER A 367 -44.11 -12.35 37.65
C SER A 367 -44.82 -12.78 38.93
N PRO A 368 -44.19 -13.57 39.83
CA PRO A 368 -43.40 -12.94 40.90
C PRO A 368 -42.13 -13.70 41.36
N ASP A 369 -41.36 -12.98 42.17
CA ASP A 369 -40.21 -13.31 43.02
C ASP A 369 -39.99 -14.77 43.44
N VAL A 370 -38.71 -15.21 43.48
CA VAL A 370 -38.05 -15.75 44.69
C VAL A 370 -36.52 -15.67 44.53
N ALA A 371 -35.88 -15.12 45.56
CA ALA A 371 -34.45 -15.01 45.77
C ALA A 371 -33.66 -16.33 45.68
N LYS A 372 -32.50 -16.30 45.01
CA LYS A 372 -31.33 -17.10 45.39
C LYS A 372 -30.05 -16.49 44.82
N LYS A 373 -29.22 -16.01 45.73
CA LYS A 373 -27.81 -15.62 45.56
C LYS A 373 -27.01 -16.83 45.05
N PRO A 374 -26.35 -16.78 43.88
CA PRO A 374 -25.29 -17.72 43.55
C PRO A 374 -23.94 -17.15 43.97
N GLU A 375 -23.16 -18.05 44.55
CA GLU A 375 -21.76 -17.88 44.95
C GLU A 375 -20.89 -17.40 43.79
N ALA A 376 -19.75 -16.79 44.16
CA ALA A 376 -18.71 -16.35 43.25
C ALA A 376 -18.17 -17.52 42.42
N GLY A 377 -18.81 -17.76 41.28
CA GLY A 377 -18.32 -18.62 40.22
C GLY A 377 -17.13 -17.95 39.55
N ALA A 378 -16.00 -18.65 39.56
CA ALA A 378 -14.83 -18.35 38.75
C ALA A 378 -15.26 -17.94 37.33
N ALA A 379 -14.73 -16.81 36.86
CA ALA A 379 -14.96 -16.29 35.53
C ALA A 379 -14.57 -17.35 34.48
N LYS A 380 -15.57 -18.12 34.04
CA LYS A 380 -15.49 -19.01 32.89
C LYS A 380 -15.34 -18.09 31.68
N LYS A 381 -14.10 -17.94 31.18
CA LYS A 381 -13.81 -17.22 29.94
C LYS A 381 -14.85 -17.64 28.89
N PRO A 382 -15.65 -16.71 28.35
CA PRO A 382 -16.65 -17.05 27.35
C PRO A 382 -15.93 -17.54 26.09
N GLY A 383 -16.30 -18.75 25.68
CA GLY A 383 -16.23 -19.22 24.31
C GLY A 383 -14.83 -19.46 23.77
N GLY A 384 -14.46 -20.73 23.62
CA GLY A 384 -13.48 -21.13 22.63
C GLY A 384 -13.93 -20.59 21.27
N GLY A 385 -13.30 -19.50 20.82
CA GLY A 385 -13.40 -19.07 19.44
C GLY A 385 -13.00 -20.27 18.60
N ALA A 386 -13.88 -20.72 17.71
CA ALA A 386 -13.53 -21.72 16.72
C ALA A 386 -12.20 -21.27 16.10
N GLY A 387 -11.12 -22.00 16.43
CA GLY A 387 -9.77 -21.62 16.06
C GLY A 387 -9.77 -21.40 14.56
N LEU A 388 -9.25 -20.25 14.11
CA LEU A 388 -9.08 -20.00 12.70
C LEU A 388 -8.36 -21.20 12.08
N PRO A 389 -8.81 -21.68 10.90
CA PRO A 389 -8.17 -22.81 10.26
C PRO A 389 -6.70 -22.48 10.03
N ALA A 390 -5.82 -23.44 10.32
CA ALA A 390 -4.40 -23.28 10.09
C ALA A 390 -4.15 -22.93 8.60
N PRO A 391 -3.17 -22.05 8.30
CA PRO A 391 -2.83 -21.75 6.93
C PRO A 391 -2.47 -23.03 6.16
N PRO A 392 -2.84 -23.12 4.87
CA PRO A 392 -2.34 -24.19 4.02
C PRO A 392 -0.82 -24.24 4.07
N ALA A 393 -0.22 -25.43 4.14
CA ALA A 393 1.24 -25.59 4.28
C ALA A 393 2.04 -24.89 3.16
N TRP A 394 1.47 -24.79 1.96
CA TRP A 394 2.10 -24.08 0.87
C TRP A 394 2.17 -22.57 1.08
N TYR A 395 1.25 -22.00 1.85
CA TYR A 395 1.16 -20.57 2.08
C TYR A 395 2.29 -20.14 3.01
N THR A 396 2.55 -20.92 4.07
CA THR A 396 3.68 -20.69 4.98
C THR A 396 5.01 -20.86 4.26
N GLU A 397 5.19 -21.95 3.51
CA GLU A 397 6.44 -22.19 2.76
C GLU A 397 6.70 -21.09 1.72
N ALA A 398 5.66 -20.65 0.99
CA ALA A 398 5.82 -19.63 -0.02
C ALA A 398 6.09 -18.24 0.60
N ARG A 399 5.53 -17.95 1.79
CA ARG A 399 5.82 -16.73 2.54
C ARG A 399 7.25 -16.72 3.08
N GLU A 400 7.75 -17.85 3.55
CA GLU A 400 9.14 -18.01 3.97
C GLU A 400 10.11 -17.84 2.78
N LYS A 401 9.81 -18.44 1.62
CA LYS A 401 10.62 -18.27 0.40
C LYS A 401 10.61 -16.85 -0.12
N ALA A 402 9.46 -16.16 -0.04
CA ALA A 402 9.34 -14.76 -0.44
C ALA A 402 10.18 -13.79 0.38
N ARG A 403 10.66 -14.22 1.56
CA ARG A 403 11.61 -13.46 2.38
C ARG A 403 13.01 -13.42 1.76
N ALA A 404 13.33 -14.36 0.88
CA ALA A 404 14.56 -14.29 0.11
C ALA A 404 14.43 -13.14 -0.91
N PRO A 405 15.46 -12.28 -1.06
CA PRO A 405 15.44 -11.19 -2.02
C PRO A 405 15.30 -11.77 -3.43
N ASN A 406 14.09 -11.68 -3.99
CA ASN A 406 13.80 -12.23 -5.31
C ASN A 406 14.11 -11.18 -6.37
N GLU A 407 14.88 -11.57 -7.39
CA GLU A 407 15.16 -10.74 -8.57
C GLU A 407 13.85 -10.29 -9.24
N THR A 408 13.89 -9.07 -9.76
CA THR A 408 12.83 -8.28 -10.39
C THR A 408 11.89 -9.09 -11.29
N ASP A 409 10.74 -9.52 -10.75
CA ASP A 409 9.58 -9.91 -11.55
C ASP A 409 8.80 -8.64 -11.94
N ASP A 410 9.02 -8.20 -13.17
CA ASP A 410 8.35 -7.09 -13.84
C ASP A 410 6.90 -7.50 -14.16
N ASP A 411 6.00 -7.30 -13.20
CA ASP A 411 4.53 -7.51 -13.26
C ASP A 411 3.87 -6.54 -14.28
N SER A 412 4.25 -6.66 -15.55
CA SER A 412 3.76 -5.85 -16.68
C SER A 412 2.35 -6.23 -17.17
N ASP A 413 1.68 -7.16 -16.47
CA ASP A 413 0.36 -7.70 -16.82
C ASP A 413 -0.80 -7.04 -16.04
N ASP A 414 -0.52 -6.11 -15.12
CA ASP A 414 -1.56 -5.24 -14.54
C ASP A 414 -1.70 -4.01 -15.46
N GLY A 415 -2.66 -4.10 -16.40
CA GLY A 415 -3.04 -3.04 -17.33
C GLY A 415 -2.82 -1.64 -16.76
N GLY A 416 -1.90 -0.91 -17.40
CA GLY A 416 -1.33 0.33 -16.88
C GLY A 416 -2.40 1.28 -16.37
N ASN A 417 -2.24 1.72 -15.12
CA ASN A 417 -3.01 2.82 -14.56
C ASN A 417 -2.84 4.05 -15.46
N PRO A 418 -3.89 4.54 -16.16
CA PRO A 418 -3.76 5.70 -17.04
C PRO A 418 -3.44 7.00 -16.27
N PHE A 419 -3.55 7.00 -14.93
CA PHE A 419 -3.30 8.17 -14.08
C PHE A 419 -1.91 8.21 -13.41
N ALA A 420 -1.05 7.21 -13.57
CA ALA A 420 0.25 7.17 -12.90
C ALA A 420 1.34 8.06 -13.56
N SER A 421 1.05 8.77 -14.65
CA SER A 421 2.04 9.55 -15.40
C SER A 421 2.24 11.00 -14.94
N SER A 422 1.51 11.50 -13.94
CA SER A 422 1.58 12.93 -13.53
C SER A 422 2.45 13.22 -12.31
N ALA A 423 2.81 12.23 -11.49
CA ALA A 423 3.55 12.46 -10.24
C ALA A 423 5.09 12.40 -10.35
N ALA A 424 5.64 11.87 -11.45
CA ALA A 424 7.09 11.66 -11.59
C ALA A 424 7.88 12.83 -12.23
N LYS A 425 7.25 13.99 -12.47
CA LYS A 425 7.89 15.11 -13.21
C LYS A 425 8.66 16.13 -12.36
N TYR A 426 8.78 15.93 -11.03
CA TYR A 426 9.39 16.93 -10.14
C TYR A 426 10.65 16.50 -9.39
N ALA A 427 11.23 15.33 -9.65
CA ALA A 427 12.45 14.88 -8.98
C ALA A 427 13.56 14.54 -9.99
N SER A 428 14.27 15.56 -10.48
CA SER A 428 15.71 15.54 -10.84
C SER A 428 16.08 16.74 -11.70
N ASN A 429 16.65 17.78 -11.07
CA ASN A 429 17.50 18.72 -11.79
C ASN A 429 18.72 19.09 -10.93
N PRO A 430 19.87 18.39 -11.07
CA PRO A 430 21.13 18.85 -10.52
C PRO A 430 21.96 19.49 -11.63
N SER A 431 21.78 20.79 -11.89
CA SER A 431 22.66 21.57 -12.77
C SER A 431 23.69 22.36 -11.95
N SER A 432 24.75 21.67 -11.51
CA SER A 432 25.96 22.31 -10.97
C SER A 432 27.19 21.56 -11.47
N ARG A 433 27.63 21.87 -12.70
CA ARG A 433 28.96 21.51 -13.18
C ARG A 433 29.94 22.64 -12.82
N PRO A 434 31.05 22.38 -12.12
CA PRO A 434 32.09 23.37 -11.91
C PRO A 434 32.91 23.57 -13.20
N GLY A 435 33.04 24.83 -13.61
CA GLY A 435 33.84 25.23 -14.77
C GLY A 435 35.33 24.99 -14.55
N THR A 436 35.96 24.32 -15.52
CA THR A 436 37.40 24.15 -15.60
C THR A 436 38.04 25.46 -16.05
N TRP A 437 38.78 26.10 -15.15
CA TRP A 437 39.66 27.22 -15.46
C TRP A 437 40.84 26.73 -16.29
N ARG A 438 40.89 27.12 -17.57
CA ARG A 438 42.01 26.86 -18.48
C ARG A 438 43.07 27.94 -18.28
N GLY A 439 44.15 27.59 -17.58
CA GLY A 439 45.32 28.45 -17.44
C GLY A 439 46.06 28.65 -18.77
N GLN A 440 46.21 29.91 -19.18
CA GLN A 440 47.11 30.36 -20.24
C GLN A 440 48.54 30.35 -19.70
N ARG A 441 49.43 29.56 -20.32
CA ARG A 441 50.89 29.64 -20.12
C ARG A 441 51.49 30.67 -21.10
N PRO A 442 52.39 31.57 -20.67
CA PRO A 442 53.24 32.31 -21.59
C PRO A 442 54.46 31.46 -22.01
N SER A 443 54.76 31.40 -23.30
CA SER A 443 55.99 30.78 -23.82
C SER A 443 57.16 31.75 -23.71
N MET A 444 58.19 31.35 -22.97
CA MET A 444 59.49 32.03 -22.98
C MET A 444 60.23 31.78 -24.30
N GLY A 445 60.84 32.83 -24.81
CA GLY A 445 61.63 32.85 -26.04
C GLY A 445 62.91 32.03 -25.94
N ALA A 446 63.27 31.41 -27.07
CA ALA A 446 64.56 30.78 -27.27
C ALA A 446 65.56 31.79 -27.84
N PHE A 447 66.65 32.00 -27.12
CA PHE A 447 67.91 32.54 -27.60
C PHE A 447 68.46 31.67 -28.73
N LYS A 448 68.97 32.30 -29.79
CA LYS A 448 69.94 31.70 -30.71
C LYS A 448 71.23 32.53 -30.70
N ALA A 449 72.35 31.83 -30.55
CA ALA A 449 73.64 32.22 -31.11
C ALA A 449 73.75 31.67 -32.53
#